data_AF-A0A1E4F144-F1
#
_entry.id   AF-A0A1E4F144-F1
#
_cell.length_a   1.000
_cell.length_b   1.000
_cell.length_c   1.000
_cell.angle_alpha   90.00
_cell.angle_beta   90.00
_cell.angle_gamma   90.00
#
_symmetry.space_group_name_H-M   'P 1'
#
loop_
_entity.id
_entity.type
_entity.pdbx_description
1 polymer ?
#
loop_
_entity_poly.entity_id
_entity_poly.type
_entity_poly.pdbx_seq_one_letter_code
_entity_poly.pdbx_strand_id
1 'polypeptide(L)' 'MEIPHYLTVQDAQSLLAQMNVHVNIRQLKRTAEMDGAGKRKLPWFVDPIEGRLMIEKSALLSAYFNRQHEAERG' A
#
# COMPACT_ATOMS: atom_id res chain seq x y z
N MET A 1 -10.64 -16.55 11.75
CA MET A 1 -10.41 -15.55 10.69
C MET A 1 -10.18 -14.22 11.37
N GLU A 2 -9.04 -13.59 11.14
CA GLU A 2 -8.83 -12.22 11.60
C GLU A 2 -9.67 -11.27 10.75
N ILE A 3 -10.23 -10.25 11.37
CA ILE A 3 -10.98 -9.20 10.69
C ILE A 3 -9.99 -8.42 9.82
N PRO A 4 -10.28 -8.19 8.53
CA PRO A 4 -9.38 -7.43 7.68
C PRO A 4 -9.21 -6.00 8.22
N HIS A 5 -7.96 -5.54 8.29
CA HIS A 5 -7.62 -4.20 8.74
C HIS A 5 -7.31 -3.34 7.52
N TYR A 6 -8.21 -2.43 7.18
CA TYR A 6 -8.05 -1.50 6.09
C TYR A 6 -7.46 -0.17 6.56
N LEU A 7 -6.53 0.36 5.77
CA LEU A 7 -5.77 1.57 6.07
C LEU A 7 -6.08 2.63 5.03
N THR A 8 -6.23 3.88 5.48
CA THR A 8 -6.19 5.03 4.58
C THR A 8 -4.77 5.25 4.05
N VAL A 9 -4.61 6.17 3.10
CA VAL A 9 -3.29 6.58 2.60
C VAL A 9 -2.40 7.11 3.75
N GLN A 10 -2.98 7.85 4.69
CA GLN A 10 -2.30 8.39 5.85
C GLN A 10 -1.88 7.30 6.84
N ASP A 11 -2.77 6.34 7.12
CA ASP A 11 -2.45 5.25 8.04
C ASP A 11 -1.39 4.32 7.46
N ALA A 12 -1.47 4.05 6.15
CA ALA A 12 -0.46 3.29 5.42
C ALA A 12 0.91 3.99 5.45
N GLN A 13 0.94 5.32 5.30
CA GLN A 13 2.17 6.10 5.46
C GLN A 13 2.75 5.96 6.87
N SER A 14 1.93 6.15 7.91
CA SER A 14 2.33 6.02 9.31
C SER A 14 2.84 4.61 9.63
N LEU A 15 2.20 3.57 9.09
CA LEU A 15 2.63 2.19 9.26
C LEU A 15 4.02 1.95 8.64
N LEU A 16 4.26 2.44 7.41
CA LEU A 16 5.58 2.35 6.78
C LEU A 16 6.64 3.14 7.56
N ALA A 17 6.28 4.31 8.09
CA ALA A 17 7.17 5.12 8.92
C ALA A 17 7.59 4.40 10.22
N GLN A 18 6.71 3.60 10.84
CA GLN A 18 7.07 2.75 11.99
C GLN A 18 8.15 1.73 11.67
N MET A 19 8.31 1.36 10.40
CA MET A 19 9.37 0.49 9.90
C MET A 19 10.60 1.27 9.38
N ASN A 20 10.71 2.57 9.70
CA ASN A 20 11.70 3.51 9.15
C ASN A 20 11.61 3.73 7.62
N VAL A 21 10.49 3.36 6.99
CA VAL A 21 10.25 3.57 5.55
C VAL A 21 9.50 4.89 5.35
N HIS A 22 10.24 5.93 5.03
CA HIS A 22 9.70 7.29 4.91
C HIS A 22 9.28 7.58 3.46
N VAL A 23 7.99 7.42 3.19
CA VAL A 23 7.35 7.79 1.92
C VAL A 23 6.40 8.96 2.12
N ASN A 24 6.21 9.78 1.11
CA ASN A 24 5.21 10.85 1.14
C ASN A 24 3.86 10.38 0.57
N ILE A 25 2.79 11.09 0.93
CA ILE A 25 1.42 10.78 0.48
C ILE A 25 1.30 10.73 -1.06
N ARG A 26 2.03 11.58 -1.79
CA ARG A 26 1.99 11.60 -3.26
C ARG A 26 2.58 10.30 -3.85
N GLN A 27 3.72 9.83 -3.31
CA GLN A 27 4.32 8.55 -3.70
C GLN A 27 3.37 7.40 -3.43
N LEU A 28 2.71 7.41 -2.28
CA LEU A 28 1.75 6.38 -1.91
C LEU A 28 0.53 6.37 -2.83
N LYS A 29 -0.07 7.54 -3.11
CA LYS A 29 -1.18 7.66 -4.08
C LYS A 29 -0.81 7.18 -5.47
N ARG A 30 0.42 7.43 -5.91
CA ARG A 30 0.93 6.96 -7.20
C ARG A 30 0.95 5.42 -7.31
N THR A 31 0.96 4.69 -6.19
CA THR A 31 0.85 3.22 -6.23
C THR A 31 -0.56 2.71 -6.51
N ALA A 32 -1.57 3.57 -6.37
CA ALA A 32 -2.96 3.28 -6.75
C ALA A 32 -3.26 3.57 -8.22
N GLU A 33 -2.37 4.30 -8.91
CA GLU A 33 -2.46 4.52 -10.35
C GLU A 33 -2.16 3.21 -11.09
N MET A 34 -2.81 3.04 -12.24
CA MET A 34 -2.48 1.96 -13.16
C MET A 34 -1.10 2.21 -13.77
N ASP A 35 -0.32 1.16 -13.91
CA ASP A 35 0.90 1.16 -14.71
C ASP A 35 0.58 1.05 -16.21
N GLY A 36 1.63 1.05 -17.05
CA GLY A 36 1.48 0.92 -18.50
C GLY A 36 0.87 -0.42 -18.96
N ALA A 37 0.72 -1.40 -18.07
CA ALA A 37 0.05 -2.67 -18.33
C ALA A 37 -1.39 -2.71 -17.77
N GLY A 38 -1.90 -1.59 -17.27
CA GLY A 38 -3.26 -1.49 -16.71
C GLY A 38 -3.40 -2.07 -15.31
N LYS A 39 -2.30 -2.45 -14.63
CA LYS A 39 -2.31 -2.99 -13.28
C LYS A 39 -1.95 -1.92 -12.27
N ARG A 40 -2.64 -1.87 -11.12
CA ARG A 40 -2.21 -1.02 -10.00
C ARG A 40 -0.96 -1.61 -9.36
N LYS A 41 -0.03 -0.75 -8.94
CA LYS A 41 1.23 -1.19 -8.29
C LYS A 41 0.98 -1.79 -6.90
N LEU A 42 -0.05 -1.30 -6.22
CA LEU A 42 -0.57 -1.84 -4.97
C LEU A 42 -2.09 -2.00 -5.07
N PRO A 43 -2.69 -2.97 -4.37
CA PRO A 43 -4.11 -3.30 -4.44
C PRO A 43 -4.97 -2.31 -3.65
N TRP A 44 -4.84 -1.02 -3.94
CA TRP A 44 -5.74 0.00 -3.42
C TRP A 44 -7.15 -0.20 -3.98
N PHE A 45 -8.15 0.13 -3.18
CA PHE A 45 -9.55 0.18 -3.58
C PHE A 45 -10.20 1.47 -3.04
N VAL A 46 -11.34 1.83 -3.63
CA VAL A 46 -12.17 2.92 -3.10
C VAL A 46 -13.19 2.26 -2.19
N ASP A 47 -13.20 2.63 -0.91
CA ASP A 47 -14.18 2.17 0.07
C ASP A 47 -15.60 2.51 -0.43
N PRO A 48 -16.50 1.52 -0.56
CA PRO A 48 -17.87 1.76 -1.00
C PRO A 48 -18.70 2.61 -0.03
N ILE A 49 -18.29 2.74 1.23
CA ILE A 49 -19.02 3.51 2.25
C ILE A 49 -18.61 4.99 2.20
N GLU A 50 -17.31 5.28 2.38
CA GLU A 50 -16.83 6.67 2.48
C GLU A 50 -16.27 7.25 1.17
N GLY A 51 -16.09 6.43 0.12
CA GLY A 51 -15.44 6.85 -1.13
C GLY A 51 -13.95 7.15 -0.99
N ARG A 52 -13.30 6.65 0.08
CA ARG A 52 -11.88 6.91 0.39
C ARG A 52 -10.99 5.82 -0.19
N LEU A 53 -9.78 6.22 -0.59
CA LEU A 53 -8.77 5.28 -1.07
C LEU A 53 -8.17 4.50 0.10
N MET A 54 -8.33 3.18 0.10
CA MET A 54 -7.92 2.27 1.16
C MET A 54 -7.13 1.08 0.64
N ILE A 55 -6.35 0.47 1.52
CA ILE A 55 -5.60 -0.77 1.25
C ILE A 55 -5.69 -1.70 2.46
N GLU A 56 -5.69 -3.00 2.23
CA GLU A 56 -5.56 -3.97 3.33
C GLU A 56 -4.12 -3.94 3.89
N LYS A 57 -3.99 -3.87 5.23
CA LYS A 57 -2.71 -3.81 5.94
C LYS A 57 -1.76 -4.93 5.55
N SER A 58 -2.26 -6.17 5.52
CA SER A 58 -1.48 -7.36 5.18
C SER A 58 -0.92 -7.24 3.75
N ALA A 59 -1.76 -6.85 2.78
CA ALA A 59 -1.38 -6.67 1.39
C ALA A 59 -0.31 -5.59 1.21
N LEU A 60 -0.39 -4.48 1.95
CA LEU A 60 0.65 -3.44 1.95
C LEU A 60 1.99 -3.99 2.44
N LEU A 61 1.99 -4.67 3.59
CA LEU A 61 3.21 -5.23 4.19
C LEU A 61 3.82 -6.32 3.31
N SER A 62 3.01 -7.26 2.82
CA SER A 62 3.47 -8.30 1.90
C SER A 62 4.09 -7.71 0.64
N ALA A 63 3.46 -6.69 0.06
CA ALA A 63 3.97 -6.04 -1.13
C ALA A 63 5.26 -5.24 -0.90
N TYR A 64 5.48 -4.75 0.33
CA TYR A 64 6.75 -4.14 0.73
C TYR A 64 7.84 -5.19 0.90
N PHE A 65 7.61 -6.23 1.70
CA PHE A 65 8.60 -7.27 1.99
C PHE A 65 9.02 -8.04 0.75
N ASN A 66 8.09 -8.35 -0.16
CA ASN A 66 8.43 -9.02 -1.42
C ASN A 66 9.41 -8.17 -2.25
N ARG A 67 9.18 -6.85 -2.35
CA ARG A 67 10.07 -5.94 -3.08
C ARG A 67 11.41 -5.76 -2.39
N GLN A 68 11.43 -5.67 -1.05
CA GLN A 68 12.68 -5.63 -0.29
C GLN A 68 13.52 -6.89 -0.58
N HIS A 69 12.90 -8.05 -0.46
CA HIS A 69 13.56 -9.34 -0.66
C HIS A 69 14.04 -9.55 -2.11
N GLU A 70 13.30 -9.06 -3.10
CA GLU A 70 13.76 -8.98 -4.49
C GLU A 70 14.98 -8.07 -4.64
N ALA A 71 14.98 -6.90 -3.98
CA ALA A 71 16.09 -5.95 -4.04
C ALA A 71 17.35 -6.43 -3.31
N GLU A 72 17.21 -7.25 -2.26
CA GLU A 72 18.34 -7.86 -1.54
C GLU A 72 18.99 -9.01 -2.32
N ARG A 73 18.26 -9.63 -3.25
CA ARG A 73 18.74 -10.76 -4.06
C ARG A 73 19.27 -10.37 -5.45
N GLY A 74 19.06 -9.12 -5.87
CA GLY A 74 19.57 -8.56 -7.12
C GLY A 74 21.02 -8.08 -7.00
#